data_AF-A0A951A8V7-F1
#
_entry.id   AF-A0A951A8V7-F1
#
_cell.length_a   1.000
_cell.length_b   1.000
_cell.length_c   1.000
_cell.angle_alpha   90.00
_cell.angle_beta   90.00
_cell.angle_gamma   90.00
#
_symmetry.space_group_name_H-M   'P 1'
#
loop_
_entity.id
_entity.type
_entity.pdbx_description
1 polymer ?
#
loop_
_entity_poly.entity_id
_entity_poly.type
_entity_poly.pdbx_seq_one_letter_code
_entity_poly.pdbx_strand_id
1 'polypeptide(L)' 'MNEPTVVRREIQISAPPATVFAFLTDPEKIIRWMGAEATTEAHPDGVYLVKGVSEWKRVARGAFREVVPVHRLAYSFGW' A
#
# COMPACT_ATOMS: atom_id res chain seq x y z
N MET A 1 26.21 -13.29 -6.69
CA MET A 1 24.75 -13.09 -6.90
C MET A 1 24.22 -12.39 -5.67
N ASN A 2 23.48 -11.29 -5.82
CA ASN A 2 22.78 -10.67 -4.69
C ASN A 2 21.51 -11.50 -4.41
N GLU A 3 21.44 -12.15 -3.26
CA GLU A 3 20.23 -12.85 -2.83
C GLU A 3 19.12 -11.81 -2.53
N PRO A 4 17.85 -12.14 -2.84
CA PRO A 4 16.75 -11.24 -2.52
C PRO A 4 16.57 -11.13 -1.00
N THR A 5 16.74 -9.93 -0.46
CA THR A 5 16.38 -9.64 0.93
C THR A 5 14.87 -9.65 1.08
N VAL A 6 14.33 -10.68 1.74
CA VAL A 6 12.90 -10.81 2.02
C VAL A 6 12.62 -10.43 3.47
N VAL A 7 11.68 -9.51 3.68
CA VAL A 7 11.20 -9.10 5.01
C VAL A 7 9.76 -9.58 5.18
N ARG A 8 9.48 -10.34 6.25
CA ARG A 8 8.12 -10.79 6.62
C ARG A 8 7.77 -10.29 8.02
N ARG A 9 6.55 -9.75 8.16
CA ARG A 9 5.99 -9.28 9.44
C ARG A 9 4.49 -9.59 9.48
N GLU A 10 4.00 -9.80 10.69
CA GLU A 10 2.59 -10.08 10.98
C GLU A 10 2.15 -9.23 12.16
N ILE A 11 0.94 -8.68 12.08
CA ILE A 11 0.31 -7.88 13.14
C ILE A 11 -1.15 -8.28 13.28
N GLN A 12 -1.69 -8.16 14.49
CA GLN A 12 -3.11 -8.35 14.78
C GLN A 12 -3.80 -6.99 14.82
N ILE A 13 -4.90 -6.84 14.08
CA ILE A 13 -5.69 -5.59 14.04
C ILE A 13 -7.13 -5.96 14.41
N SER A 14 -7.65 -5.32 15.45
CA SER A 14 -9.04 -5.48 15.91
C SER A 14 -10.03 -4.73 15.01
N ALA A 15 -10.07 -5.07 13.72
CA ALA A 15 -10.99 -4.51 12.74
C ALA A 15 -11.40 -5.56 11.69
N PRO A 16 -12.57 -5.42 11.05
CA PRO A 16 -12.95 -6.27 9.93
C PRO A 16 -11.90 -6.20 8.79
N PRO A 17 -11.64 -7.31 8.07
CA PRO A 17 -10.69 -7.32 6.95
C PRO A 17 -11.04 -6.30 5.85
N ALA A 18 -12.33 -6.03 5.63
CA ALA A 18 -12.79 -5.03 4.67
C ALA A 18 -12.35 -3.60 5.05
N THR A 19 -12.31 -3.29 6.35
CA THR A 19 -11.79 -2.02 6.85
C THR A 19 -10.31 -1.91 6.56
N VAL A 20 -9.52 -2.94 6.92
CA VAL A 20 -8.07 -2.96 6.66
C VAL A 20 -7.77 -2.83 5.17
N PHE A 21 -8.51 -3.56 4.33
CA PHE A 21 -8.39 -3.49 2.87
C PHE A 21 -8.62 -2.06 2.37
N ALA A 22 -9.69 -1.40 2.80
CA ALA A 22 -9.96 -0.02 2.42
C ALA A 22 -8.84 0.95 2.83
N PHE A 23 -8.23 0.77 4.01
CA PHE A 23 -7.08 1.60 4.45
C PHE A 23 -5.80 1.39 3.62
N LEU A 24 -5.73 0.35 2.81
CA LEU A 24 -4.61 0.04 1.92
C LEU A 24 -4.88 0.37 0.44
N THR A 25 -6.15 0.57 0.06
CA THR A 25 -6.54 0.79 -1.35
C THR A 25 -7.20 2.14 -1.62
N ASP A 26 -7.82 2.77 -0.62
CA ASP A 26 -8.55 4.03 -0.77
C ASP A 26 -7.60 5.22 -0.49
N PRO A 27 -7.40 6.14 -1.46
CA PRO A 27 -6.52 7.28 -1.28
C PRO A 27 -6.86 8.12 -0.04
N GLU A 28 -8.15 8.33 0.24
CA GLU A 28 -8.61 9.17 1.36
C GLU A 28 -8.36 8.52 2.73
N LYS A 29 -8.24 7.19 2.76
CA LYS A 29 -7.92 6.46 3.98
C LYS A 29 -6.41 6.31 4.15
N ILE A 30 -5.67 6.13 3.05
CA ILE A 30 -4.20 6.04 3.06
C ILE A 30 -3.60 7.32 3.67
N ILE A 31 -4.01 8.50 3.23
CA ILE A 31 -3.46 9.78 3.74
C ILE A 31 -3.71 10.03 5.24
N ARG A 32 -4.62 9.27 5.88
CA ARG A 32 -4.87 9.38 7.33
C ARG A 32 -3.74 8.80 8.17
N TRP A 33 -2.89 7.96 7.58
CA TRP A 33 -1.83 7.25 8.30
C TRP A 33 -0.50 7.20 7.54
N MET A 34 -0.52 7.32 6.20
CA MET A 34 0.66 7.29 5.36
C MET A 34 0.61 8.40 4.29
N GLY A 35 1.63 9.26 4.32
CA GLY A 35 1.82 10.29 3.29
C GLY A 35 0.90 11.50 3.48
N ALA A 36 1.05 12.45 2.55
CA ALA A 36 0.25 13.68 2.48
C ALA A 36 -0.71 13.67 1.27
N GLU A 37 -0.36 12.94 0.21
CA GLU A 37 -1.19 12.76 -0.98
C GLU A 37 -1.12 11.28 -1.40
N ALA A 38 -2.23 10.73 -1.88
CA ALA A 38 -2.29 9.38 -2.42
C ALA A 38 -3.06 9.36 -3.74
N THR A 39 -2.65 8.50 -4.65
CA THR A 39 -3.37 8.15 -5.88
C THR A 39 -3.28 6.65 -6.04
N THR A 40 -4.43 5.99 -5.98
CA THR A 40 -4.53 4.54 -6.08
C THR A 40 -5.63 4.11 -7.03
N GLU A 41 -5.32 3.12 -7.86
CA GLU A 41 -6.24 2.46 -8.76
C GLU A 41 -6.28 0.98 -8.37
N ALA A 42 -7.24 0.59 -7.54
CA ALA A 42 -7.28 -0.75 -6.92
C ALA A 42 -7.79 -1.85 -7.87
N HIS A 43 -7.11 -2.02 -9.01
CA HIS A 43 -7.27 -3.11 -9.96
C HIS A 43 -5.89 -3.56 -10.43
N PRO A 44 -5.76 -4.77 -11.04
CA PRO A 44 -4.50 -5.19 -11.65
C PRO A 44 -3.95 -4.12 -12.61
N ASP A 45 -2.64 -3.90 -12.55
CA ASP A 45 -1.87 -2.87 -13.27
C ASP A 45 -2.21 -1.41 -12.93
N GLY A 46 -3.13 -1.18 -11.99
CA GLY A 46 -3.44 0.15 -11.49
C GLY A 46 -2.29 0.76 -10.69
N VAL A 47 -2.21 2.09 -10.69
CA VAL A 47 -1.16 2.83 -9.97
C VAL A 47 -1.30 2.72 -8.46
N TYR A 48 -0.17 2.59 -7.76
CA TYR A 48 -0.03 2.87 -6.33
C TYR A 48 0.98 4.00 -6.13
N LEU A 49 0.51 5.20 -5.80
CA LEU A 49 1.36 6.38 -5.59
C LEU A 49 1.01 7.04 -4.27
N VAL A 50 2.00 7.18 -3.39
CA VAL A 50 1.86 7.91 -2.13
C VAL A 50 3.00 8.91 -2.02
N LYS A 51 2.69 10.20 -1.85
CA LYS A 51 3.67 11.26 -1.70
C LYS A 51 3.71 11.76 -0.27
N GLY A 52 4.84 12.36 0.11
CA GLY A 52 4.98 12.95 1.44
C GLY A 52 5.16 11.90 2.54
N VAL A 53 5.65 10.71 2.21
CA VAL A 53 5.88 9.65 3.21
C VAL A 53 7.16 9.99 3.99
N SER A 54 7.10 9.85 5.32
CA SER A 54 8.17 10.23 6.27
C SER A 54 8.49 11.73 6.30
N GLU A 55 9.32 12.15 7.25
CA GLU A 55 9.77 13.54 7.43
C GLU A 55 10.45 14.11 6.18
N TRP A 56 11.03 13.24 5.34
CA TRP A 56 11.76 13.60 4.12
C TRP A 56 10.87 13.77 2.89
N LYS A 57 9.53 13.74 3.06
CA LYS A 57 8.53 13.90 2.01
C LYS A 57 8.77 12.99 0.78
N ARG A 58 9.19 11.75 1.02
CA ARG A 58 9.49 10.81 -0.07
C ARG A 58 8.24 10.45 -0.85
N VAL A 59 8.46 10.08 -2.12
CA VAL A 59 7.41 9.60 -3.01
C VAL A 59 7.60 8.09 -3.12
N ALA A 60 6.58 7.34 -2.73
CA ALA A 60 6.51 5.92 -2.98
C ALA A 60 5.66 5.65 -4.21
N ARG A 61 6.22 4.95 -5.21
CA ARG A 61 5.51 4.58 -6.43
C ARG A 61 5.61 3.08 -6.70
N GLY A 62 4.52 2.52 -7.17
CA GLY A 62 4.45 1.18 -7.71
C GLY A 62 3.13 0.91 -8.42
N ALA A 63 2.80 -0.37 -8.56
CA ALA A 63 1.60 -0.83 -9.24
C ALA A 63 0.98 -2.00 -8.48
N PHE A 64 -0.35 -2.08 -8.51
CA PHE A 64 -1.10 -3.23 -8.02
C PHE A 64 -0.91 -4.42 -8.96
N ARG A 65 -0.41 -5.52 -8.43
CA ARG A 65 -0.19 -6.77 -9.18
C ARG A 65 -1.34 -7.75 -9.00
N GLU A 66 -1.93 -7.76 -7.80
CA GLU A 66 -3.06 -8.63 -7.48
C GLU A 66 -3.98 -7.91 -6.50
N VAL A 67 -5.27 -7.89 -6.81
CA VAL A 67 -6.30 -7.29 -5.98
C VAL A 67 -7.43 -8.28 -5.84
N VAL A 68 -7.45 -9.01 -4.72
CA VAL A 68 -8.57 -9.86 -4.31
C VAL A 68 -9.29 -9.15 -3.17
N PRO A 69 -10.46 -8.54 -3.42
CA PRO A 69 -11.16 -7.74 -2.43
C PRO A 69 -11.24 -8.44 -1.07
N VAL A 70 -10.89 -7.71 0.00
CA VAL A 70 -10.97 -8.16 1.41
C VAL A 70 -10.00 -9.29 1.81
N HIS A 71 -9.42 -10.02 0.86
CA HIS A 71 -8.63 -11.22 1.13
C HIS A 71 -7.14 -11.07 0.85
N ARG A 72 -6.75 -10.41 -0.25
CA ARG A 72 -5.34 -10.33 -0.65
C ARG A 72 -5.07 -9.10 -1.50
N LEU A 73 -3.96 -8.44 -1.21
CA LEU A 73 -3.47 -7.29 -1.94
C LEU A 73 -1.96 -7.47 -2.16
N ALA A 74 -1.53 -7.43 -3.42
CA ALA A 74 -0.11 -7.43 -3.77
C ALA A 74 0.17 -6.22 -4.66
N TYR A 75 1.14 -5.40 -4.26
CA TYR A 75 1.59 -4.24 -5.01
C TYR A 75 3.10 -4.08 -4.86
N SER A 76 3.72 -3.43 -5.82
CA SER A 76 5.11 -2.97 -5.67
C SER A 76 5.15 -1.64 -4.92
N PHE A 77 6.22 -1.44 -4.16
CA PHE A 77 6.45 -0.21 -3.40
C PHE A 77 7.94 0.14 -3.49
N GLY A 78 8.26 1.27 -4.11
CA GLY A 78 9.64 1.76 -4.26
C GLY A 78 9.74 3.27 -4.02
N TRP A 79 10.91 3.71 -3.55
CA TRP A 79 11.25 5.11 -3.24
C TRP A 79 11.83 5.86 -4.45
#